data_AF-A0AAP4X5D3-F1
#
_entry.id   AF-A0AAP4X5D3-F1
#
_cell.length_a   1.000
_cell.length_b   1.000
_cell.length_c   1.000
_cell.angle_alpha   90.00
_cell.angle_beta   90.00
_cell.angle_gamma   90.00
#
_symmetry.space_group_name_H-M   'P 1'
#
loop_
_entity.id
_entity.type
_entity.pdbx_description
1 polymer ?
#
loop_
_entity_poly.entity_id
_entity_poly.type
_entity_poly.pdbx_seq_one_letter_code
_entity_poly.pdbx_strand_id
1 'polypeptide(L)'
;MEHRWQIAISAGLLAALWAGVADVFQLVTWIGFLSCSTFFAQTETGIKGMFMAMSTNLSGVFWGWLIISGSSFFISPIIGYAFTGIATAAMCLQASYKKLAFIPGAFIGCCITFAMSADLAAILPPLFIGAVLGYSMSLLTAQLISITPKIQSLFAGNTAKEL
;
A
#
# COMPACT_ATOMS: atom_id res chain seq x y z
N MET A 1 19.87 10.99 3.64
CA MET A 1 18.61 10.97 2.89
C MET A 1 18.25 12.39 2.52
N GLU A 2 18.36 12.72 1.23
CA GLU A 2 17.94 14.02 0.70
C GLU A 2 16.39 14.14 0.72
N HIS A 3 15.86 15.37 0.76
CA HIS A 3 14.43 15.68 0.60
C HIS A 3 13.42 15.18 1.67
N ARG A 4 13.86 14.97 2.92
CA ARG A 4 13.00 14.48 4.03
C ARG A 4 11.79 15.36 4.31
N TRP A 5 11.93 16.67 4.15
CA TRP A 5 10.85 17.63 4.38
C TRP A 5 9.73 17.49 3.35
N GLN A 6 10.07 17.35 2.07
CA GLN A 6 9.11 17.17 0.99
C GLN A 6 8.31 15.88 1.16
N ILE A 7 8.98 14.79 1.56
CA ILE A 7 8.34 13.50 1.88
C ILE A 7 7.41 13.64 3.08
N ALA A 8 7.85 14.29 4.15
CA ALA A 8 7.03 14.45 5.36
C ALA A 8 5.76 15.27 5.09
N ILE A 9 5.87 16.36 4.33
CA ILE A 9 4.73 17.21 3.96
C ILE A 9 3.75 16.44 3.06
N SER A 10 4.25 15.77 2.02
CA SER A 10 3.39 15.03 1.10
C SER A 10 2.66 13.87 1.79
N ALA A 11 3.38 13.09 2.61
CA ALA A 11 2.81 11.99 3.37
C ALA A 11 1.79 12.48 4.40
N GLY A 12 2.10 13.53 5.17
CA GLY A 12 1.20 14.08 6.17
C GLY A 12 -0.11 14.61 5.58
N LEU A 13 -0.03 15.41 4.50
CA LEU A 13 -1.21 16.00 3.85
C LEU A 13 -2.12 14.93 3.25
N LEU A 14 -1.56 13.97 2.51
CA LEU A 14 -2.36 12.93 1.89
C LEU A 14 -2.88 11.92 2.92
N ALA A 15 -2.15 11.66 4.01
CA ALA A 15 -2.64 10.84 5.11
C ALA A 15 -3.85 11.49 5.80
N ALA A 16 -3.81 12.80 6.05
CA ALA A 16 -4.94 13.54 6.60
C ALA A 16 -6.15 13.51 5.66
N LEU A 17 -5.92 13.73 4.35
CA LEU A 17 -6.97 13.61 3.33
C LEU A 17 -7.56 12.20 3.30
N TRP A 18 -6.73 11.16 3.34
CA TRP A 18 -7.18 9.77 3.36
C TRP A 18 -8.03 9.46 4.59
N ALA A 19 -7.62 9.92 5.78
CA ALA A 19 -8.39 9.73 7.00
C ALA A 19 -9.79 10.35 6.89
N GLY A 20 -9.91 11.56 6.34
CA GLY A 20 -11.21 12.21 6.11
C GLY A 20 -12.06 11.50 5.04
N VAL A 21 -11.45 11.06 3.94
CA VAL A 21 -12.15 10.27 2.89
C VAL A 21 -12.65 8.95 3.49
N ALA A 22 -11.80 8.23 4.22
CA ALA A 22 -12.17 6.97 4.83
C ALA A 22 -13.32 7.14 5.83
N ASP A 23 -13.32 8.21 6.63
CA ASP A 23 -14.41 8.53 7.54
C ASP A 23 -15.73 8.80 6.79
N VAL A 24 -15.73 9.69 5.79
CA VAL A 24 -16.95 10.04 5.02
C VAL A 24 -17.56 8.83 4.31
N PHE A 25 -16.73 7.95 3.75
CA PHE A 25 -17.19 6.76 3.02
C PHE A 25 -17.28 5.50 3.89
N GLN A 26 -17.06 5.62 5.21
CA GLN A 26 -17.06 4.49 6.17
C GLN A 26 -16.13 3.35 5.75
N LEU A 27 -14.96 3.70 5.20
CA LEU A 27 -13.92 2.76 4.79
C LEU A 27 -12.98 2.45 5.95
N VAL A 28 -12.37 1.27 5.92
CA VAL A 28 -11.40 0.86 6.93
C VAL A 28 -10.06 1.56 6.70
N THR A 29 -9.82 2.66 7.42
CA THR A 29 -8.69 3.58 7.22
C THR A 29 -7.32 2.88 7.25
N TRP A 30 -7.11 1.95 8.19
CA TRP A 30 -5.83 1.27 8.36
C TRP A 30 -5.48 0.33 7.20
N ILE A 31 -6.48 -0.25 6.51
CA ILE A 31 -6.25 -1.07 5.30
C ILE A 31 -5.61 -0.22 4.20
N GLY A 32 -6.11 1.00 4.01
CA GLY A 32 -5.53 1.94 3.05
C GLY A 32 -4.09 2.31 3.39
N PHE A 33 -3.77 2.51 4.68
CA PHE A 33 -2.38 2.78 5.09
C PHE A 33 -1.45 1.59 4.88
N LEU A 34 -1.91 0.36 5.08
CA LEU A 34 -1.11 -0.84 4.79
C LEU A 34 -0.85 -1.02 3.28
N SER A 35 -1.84 -0.74 2.43
CA SER A 35 -1.62 -0.79 0.98
C SER A 35 -0.71 0.34 0.49
N CYS A 36 -0.86 1.54 1.06
CA CYS A 36 0.08 2.65 0.85
C CYS A 36 1.52 2.26 1.26
N SER A 37 1.68 1.62 2.42
CA SER A 37 2.99 1.13 2.88
C SER A 37 3.56 0.06 1.95
N THR A 38 2.70 -0.80 1.38
CA THR A 38 3.10 -1.78 0.37
C THR A 38 3.71 -1.09 -0.85
N PHE A 39 3.10 0.00 -1.33
CA PHE A 39 3.63 0.80 -2.44
C PHE A 39 5.02 1.39 -2.13
N PHE A 40 5.30 1.84 -0.90
CA PHE A 40 6.62 2.37 -0.57
C PHE A 40 7.67 1.28 -0.30
N ALA A 41 7.25 0.09 0.08
CA ALA A 41 8.16 -1.02 0.42
C ALA A 41 8.56 -1.87 -0.80
N GLN A 42 7.73 -1.89 -1.85
CA GLN A 42 8.04 -2.60 -3.10
C GLN A 42 9.16 -1.90 -3.91
N THR A 43 9.78 -2.62 -4.84
CA THR A 43 11.04 -2.21 -5.50
C THR A 43 10.88 -1.39 -6.80
N GLU A 44 9.70 -1.38 -7.40
CA GLU A 44 9.38 -0.62 -8.60
C GLU A 44 9.01 0.83 -8.27
N THR A 45 8.99 1.69 -9.29
CA THR A 45 8.63 3.11 -9.14
C THR A 45 7.41 3.49 -9.96
N GLY A 46 6.79 4.61 -9.57
CA GLY A 46 5.63 5.18 -10.26
C GLY A 46 4.46 4.20 -10.39
N ILE A 47 3.76 4.26 -11.53
CA ILE A 47 2.56 3.45 -11.78
C ILE A 47 2.83 1.94 -11.72
N LYS A 48 4.03 1.49 -12.12
CA LYS A 48 4.39 0.06 -12.05
C LYS A 48 4.41 -0.43 -10.60
N GLY A 49 4.99 0.38 -9.70
CA GLY A 49 4.98 0.11 -8.27
C GLY A 49 3.58 0.07 -7.67
N MET A 50 2.69 0.97 -8.13
CA MET A 50 1.28 0.97 -7.72
C MET A 50 0.59 -0.34 -8.10
N PHE A 51 0.73 -0.79 -9.35
CA PHE A 51 0.14 -2.04 -9.79
C PHE A 51 0.76 -3.27 -9.11
N MET A 52 2.05 -3.24 -8.82
CA MET A 52 2.71 -4.30 -8.02
C MET A 52 2.12 -4.36 -6.61
N ALA A 53 1.99 -3.23 -5.93
CA ALA A 53 1.37 -3.18 -4.60
C ALA A 53 -0.08 -3.70 -4.63
N MET A 54 -0.90 -3.22 -5.57
CA MET A 54 -2.28 -3.69 -5.72
C MET A 54 -2.34 -5.20 -5.97
N SER A 55 -1.58 -5.70 -6.96
CA SER A 55 -1.66 -7.12 -7.33
C SER A 55 -1.13 -8.05 -6.25
N THR A 56 -0.05 -7.68 -5.54
CA THR A 56 0.47 -8.46 -4.40
C THR A 56 -0.49 -8.44 -3.23
N ASN A 57 -1.05 -7.29 -2.86
CA ASN A 57 -2.07 -7.22 -1.80
C ASN A 57 -3.31 -8.03 -2.18
N LEU A 58 -3.83 -7.92 -3.41
CA LEU A 58 -4.98 -8.70 -3.89
C LEU A 58 -4.71 -10.19 -3.89
N SER A 59 -3.52 -10.61 -4.31
CA SER A 59 -3.11 -12.00 -4.21
C SER A 59 -3.15 -12.47 -2.76
N GLY A 60 -2.67 -11.65 -1.82
CA GLY A 60 -2.79 -11.92 -0.40
C GLY A 60 -4.22 -12.10 0.05
N VAL A 61 -5.11 -11.21 -0.41
CA VAL A 61 -6.55 -11.28 -0.12
C VAL A 61 -7.14 -12.59 -0.62
N PHE A 62 -6.80 -12.99 -1.85
CA PHE A 62 -7.22 -14.27 -2.41
C PHE A 62 -6.77 -15.45 -1.54
N TRP A 63 -5.51 -15.49 -1.12
CA TRP A 63 -4.99 -16.58 -0.27
C TRP A 63 -5.64 -16.58 1.12
N GLY A 64 -5.82 -15.41 1.75
CA GLY A 64 -6.50 -15.30 3.04
C GLY A 64 -7.96 -15.75 2.97
N TRP A 65 -8.67 -15.35 1.91
CA TRP A 65 -10.05 -15.78 1.65
C TRP A 65 -10.12 -17.29 1.43
N LEU A 66 -9.17 -17.85 0.67
CA LEU A 66 -9.08 -19.28 0.41
C LEU A 66 -8.79 -20.07 1.69
N ILE A 67 -7.93 -19.58 2.58
CA ILE A 67 -7.65 -20.19 3.89
C ILE A 67 -8.89 -20.19 4.78
N ILE A 68 -9.57 -19.06 4.93
CA ILE A 68 -10.81 -18.97 5.73
C ILE A 68 -11.89 -19.89 5.15
N SER A 69 -12.15 -19.80 3.85
CA SER A 69 -13.19 -20.60 3.18
C SER A 69 -12.87 -22.09 3.27
N GLY A 70 -11.62 -22.48 3.01
CA GLY A 70 -11.16 -23.87 3.10
C GLY A 70 -11.25 -24.43 4.52
N SER A 71 -10.95 -23.61 5.53
CA SER A 71 -11.01 -24.03 6.94
C SER A 71 -12.40 -24.48 7.39
N SER A 72 -13.46 -23.97 6.78
CA SER A 72 -14.84 -24.37 7.08
C SER A 72 -15.14 -25.85 6.77
N PHE A 73 -14.35 -26.48 5.91
CA PHE A 73 -14.49 -27.88 5.53
C PHE A 73 -13.64 -28.84 6.38
N PHE A 74 -12.77 -28.32 7.26
CA PHE A 74 -11.82 -29.13 8.00
C PHE A 74 -12.36 -29.51 9.37
N ILE A 75 -12.41 -30.82 9.64
CA ILE A 75 -12.86 -31.37 10.92
C ILE A 75 -11.70 -31.35 11.96
N SER A 76 -10.45 -31.44 11.50
CA SER A 76 -9.26 -31.49 12.35
C SER A 76 -8.42 -30.21 12.23
N PRO A 77 -7.99 -29.58 13.36
CA PRO A 77 -7.11 -28.42 13.35
C PRO A 77 -5.78 -28.63 12.61
N ILE A 78 -5.26 -29.87 12.62
CA ILE A 78 -4.00 -30.22 11.95
C ILE A 78 -4.10 -30.00 10.43
N ILE A 79 -5.26 -30.28 9.84
CA ILE A 79 -5.51 -30.06 8.41
C ILE A 79 -5.50 -28.55 8.11
N GLY A 80 -6.08 -27.74 9.00
CA GLY A 80 -6.04 -26.28 8.88
C GLY A 80 -4.61 -25.72 8.93
N TYR A 81 -3.76 -26.25 9.81
CA TYR A 81 -2.35 -25.84 9.89
C TYR A 81 -1.58 -26.23 8.63
N ALA A 82 -1.77 -27.46 8.15
CA ALA A 82 -1.15 -27.94 6.92
C ALA A 82 -1.58 -27.09 5.72
N PHE A 83 -2.87 -26.77 5.61
CA PHE A 83 -3.40 -25.94 4.54
C PHE A 83 -2.85 -24.51 4.58
N THR A 84 -2.76 -23.91 5.76
CA THR A 84 -2.13 -22.59 5.97
C THR A 84 -0.66 -22.62 5.54
N GLY A 85 0.07 -23.69 5.87
CA GLY A 85 1.45 -23.91 5.42
C GLY A 85 1.57 -24.01 3.90
N ILE A 86 0.69 -24.77 3.25
CA ILE A 86 0.65 -24.92 1.78
C ILE A 86 0.34 -23.58 1.11
N ALA A 87 -0.68 -22.86 1.57
CA ALA A 87 -1.05 -21.55 1.03
C ALA A 87 0.09 -20.54 1.19
N THR A 88 0.76 -20.53 2.35
CA THR A 88 1.94 -19.68 2.60
C THR A 88 3.10 -20.02 1.67
N ALA A 89 3.38 -21.32 1.45
CA ALA A 89 4.39 -21.74 0.50
C ALA A 89 4.03 -21.31 -0.94
N ALA A 90 2.75 -21.44 -1.33
CA ALA A 90 2.26 -21.00 -2.63
C ALA A 90 2.39 -19.48 -2.83
N MET A 91 2.11 -18.67 -1.80
CA MET A 91 2.33 -17.22 -1.82
C MET A 91 3.80 -16.87 -2.12
N CYS A 92 4.74 -17.59 -1.50
CA CYS A 92 6.18 -17.39 -1.75
C CYS A 92 6.58 -17.84 -3.16
N LEU A 93 6.07 -18.98 -3.65
CA LEU A 93 6.36 -19.49 -5.00
C LEU A 93 5.79 -18.58 -6.09
N GLN A 94 4.62 -17.99 -5.84
CA GLN A 94 3.96 -17.06 -6.76
C GLN A 94 4.79 -15.80 -7.03
N ALA A 95 5.70 -15.43 -6.12
CA ALA A 95 6.62 -14.31 -6.32
C ALA A 95 7.64 -14.53 -7.46
N SER A 96 7.73 -15.75 -8.01
CA SER A 96 8.43 -15.99 -9.29
C SER A 96 7.81 -15.21 -10.46
N TYR A 97 6.53 -14.83 -10.37
CA TYR A 97 5.89 -13.96 -11.35
C TYR A 97 6.17 -12.49 -11.03
N LYS A 98 6.77 -11.76 -11.98
CA LYS A 98 7.27 -10.39 -11.78
C LYS A 98 6.28 -9.41 -11.15
N LYS A 99 4.99 -9.47 -11.50
CA LYS A 99 3.99 -8.54 -10.92
C LYS A 99 3.69 -8.83 -9.44
N LEU A 100 3.98 -10.05 -9.00
CA LEU A 100 3.69 -10.59 -7.68
C LEU A 100 4.97 -10.78 -6.84
N ALA A 101 6.10 -10.24 -7.31
CA ALA A 101 7.42 -10.47 -6.73
C ALA A 101 7.58 -9.90 -5.30
N PHE A 102 6.75 -8.94 -4.91
CA PHE A 102 6.79 -8.38 -3.56
C PHE A 102 6.01 -9.26 -2.57
N ILE A 103 6.68 -10.31 -2.10
CA ILE A 103 6.16 -11.30 -1.12
C ILE A 103 5.47 -10.63 0.09
N PRO A 104 6.06 -9.60 0.75
CA PRO A 104 5.43 -8.99 1.91
C PRO A 104 4.04 -8.40 1.61
N GLY A 105 3.80 -7.93 0.38
CA GLY A 105 2.49 -7.43 -0.04
C GLY A 105 1.41 -8.51 0.00
N ALA A 106 1.74 -9.75 -0.38
CA ALA A 106 0.84 -10.89 -0.27
C ALA A 106 0.53 -11.24 1.20
N PHE A 107 1.54 -11.21 2.07
CA PHE A 107 1.30 -11.42 3.51
C PHE A 107 0.41 -10.32 4.11
N ILE A 108 0.64 -9.06 3.76
CA ILE A 108 -0.20 -7.93 4.19
C ILE A 108 -1.67 -8.15 3.78
N GLY A 109 -1.93 -8.50 2.51
CA GLY A 109 -3.28 -8.76 2.03
C GLY A 109 -3.96 -9.96 2.71
N CYS A 110 -3.20 -11.01 2.97
CA CYS A 110 -3.67 -12.20 3.69
C CYS A 110 -4.05 -11.85 5.13
N CYS A 111 -3.18 -11.14 5.86
CA CYS A 111 -3.43 -10.68 7.23
C CYS A 111 -4.62 -9.71 7.31
N ILE A 112 -4.77 -8.79 6.35
CA ILE A 112 -5.96 -7.93 6.25
C ILE A 112 -7.23 -8.77 6.17
N THR A 113 -7.21 -9.83 5.36
CA THR A 113 -8.36 -10.70 5.15
C THR A 113 -8.72 -11.51 6.40
N PHE A 114 -7.71 -11.96 7.14
CA PHE A 114 -7.93 -12.57 8.46
C PHE A 114 -8.52 -11.59 9.47
N ALA A 115 -7.98 -10.38 9.56
CA ALA A 115 -8.47 -9.36 10.48
C ALA A 115 -9.92 -8.94 10.17
N MET A 116 -10.30 -8.95 8.90
CA MET A 116 -11.63 -8.58 8.43
C MET A 116 -12.56 -9.78 8.24
N SER A 117 -12.19 -10.98 8.72
CA SER A 117 -13.01 -12.20 8.60
C SER A 117 -13.51 -12.48 7.18
N ALA A 118 -12.66 -12.24 6.18
CA ALA A 118 -12.97 -12.36 4.75
C ALA A 118 -14.11 -11.46 4.22
N ASP A 119 -14.43 -10.35 4.89
CA ASP A 119 -15.33 -9.32 4.36
C ASP A 119 -14.67 -8.56 3.20
N LEU A 120 -14.80 -9.10 1.98
CA LEU A 120 -14.21 -8.53 0.78
C LEU A 120 -14.76 -7.13 0.45
N ALA A 121 -15.99 -6.82 0.85
CA ALA A 121 -16.59 -5.51 0.59
C ALA A 121 -15.93 -4.42 1.43
N ALA A 122 -15.54 -4.74 2.67
CA ALA A 122 -14.79 -3.83 3.53
C ALA A 122 -13.29 -3.77 3.18
N ILE A 123 -12.72 -4.84 2.59
CA ILE A 123 -11.29 -4.93 2.27
C ILE A 123 -10.93 -4.24 0.95
N LEU A 124 -11.63 -4.58 -0.14
CA LEU A 124 -11.18 -4.26 -1.49
C LEU A 124 -11.13 -2.74 -1.76
N PRO A 125 -12.17 -1.94 -1.43
CA PRO A 125 -12.14 -0.50 -1.71
C PRO A 125 -10.97 0.25 -1.04
N PRO A 126 -10.75 0.16 0.29
CA PRO A 126 -9.62 0.87 0.91
C PRO A 126 -8.27 0.33 0.47
N LEU A 127 -8.16 -0.95 0.12
CA LEU A 127 -6.93 -1.54 -0.39
C LEU A 127 -6.54 -0.94 -1.75
N PHE A 128 -7.48 -0.80 -2.69
CA PHE A 128 -7.20 -0.13 -3.97
C PHE A 128 -6.87 1.35 -3.78
N ILE A 129 -7.66 2.07 -2.98
CA ILE A 129 -7.43 3.50 -2.76
C ILE A 129 -6.09 3.73 -2.04
N GLY A 130 -5.71 2.85 -1.11
CA GLY A 130 -4.42 2.91 -0.41
C GLY A 130 -3.21 2.81 -1.35
N ALA A 131 -3.24 1.95 -2.37
CA ALA A 131 -2.17 1.90 -3.37
C ALA A 131 -2.12 3.18 -4.21
N VAL A 132 -3.28 3.74 -4.60
CA VAL A 132 -3.36 5.03 -5.31
C VAL A 132 -2.84 6.17 -4.43
N LEU A 133 -3.13 6.13 -3.13
CA LEU A 133 -2.66 7.09 -2.14
C LEU A 133 -1.13 7.08 -2.08
N GLY A 134 -0.50 5.91 -1.99
CA GLY A 134 0.97 5.79 -1.99
C GLY A 134 1.59 6.38 -3.26
N TYR A 135 1.02 6.06 -4.43
CA TYR A 135 1.46 6.64 -5.69
C TYR A 135 1.30 8.18 -5.72
N SER A 136 0.18 8.69 -5.22
CA SER A 136 -0.10 10.13 -5.15
C SER A 136 0.87 10.86 -4.20
N MET A 137 1.26 10.23 -3.09
CA MET A 137 2.28 10.76 -2.17
C MET A 137 3.64 10.86 -2.85
N SER A 138 4.02 9.84 -3.64
CA SER A 138 5.24 9.87 -4.44
C SER A 138 5.22 10.99 -5.48
N LEU A 139 4.10 11.17 -6.19
CA LEU A 139 3.95 12.23 -7.17
C LEU A 139 4.03 13.62 -6.55
N LEU A 140 3.32 13.86 -5.44
CA LEU A 140 3.39 15.15 -4.74
C LEU A 140 4.81 15.44 -4.23
N THR A 141 5.50 14.43 -3.71
CA THR A 141 6.90 14.56 -3.29
C THR A 141 7.78 15.04 -4.44
N ALA A 142 7.65 14.44 -5.63
CA ALA A 142 8.41 14.83 -6.81
C ALA A 142 8.14 16.28 -7.22
N GLN A 143 6.88 16.72 -7.17
CA GLN A 143 6.50 18.12 -7.44
C GLN A 143 7.14 19.07 -6.44
N LEU A 144 7.04 18.79 -5.14
CA LEU A 144 7.65 19.61 -4.08
C LEU A 144 9.17 19.73 -4.24
N ILE A 145 9.85 18.63 -4.59
CA ILE A 145 11.29 18.64 -4.87
C ILE A 145 11.61 19.55 -6.06
N SER A 146 10.84 19.49 -7.14
CA SER A 146 11.08 20.31 -8.33
C SER A 146 10.84 21.81 -8.13
N ILE A 147 9.94 22.17 -7.20
CA ILE A 147 9.54 23.55 -6.93
C ILE A 147 10.47 24.22 -5.91
N THR A 148 11.00 23.46 -4.94
CA THR A 148 11.84 24.02 -3.85
C THR A 148 13.01 24.89 -4.37
N PRO A 149 13.83 24.44 -5.34
CA PRO A 149 14.95 25.24 -5.86
C PRO A 149 14.50 26.48 -6.63
N LYS A 150 13.39 26.37 -7.39
CA LYS A 150 12.82 27.50 -8.13
C LYS A 150 12.39 28.62 -7.18
N ILE A 151 11.71 28.26 -6.10
CA ILE A 151 11.30 29.20 -5.06
C ILE A 151 12.53 29.86 -4.41
N GLN A 152 13.56 29.08 -4.05
CA GLN A 152 14.79 29.62 -3.48
C GLN A 152 15.48 30.61 -4.43
N SER A 153 15.54 30.30 -5.73
CA SER A 153 16.12 31.19 -6.74
C SER A 153 15.34 32.49 -6.92
N LEU A 154 14.01 32.44 -6.81
CA LEU A 154 13.15 33.63 -6.90
C LEU A 154 13.39 34.55 -5.70
N PHE A 155 13.46 34.00 -4.48
CA PHE A 155 13.73 34.80 -3.29
C PHE A 155 15.15 35.38 -3.30
N ALA A 156 16.16 34.60 -3.71
CA ALA A 156 17.53 35.10 -3.82
C ALA A 156 17.67 36.21 -4.89
N GLY A 157 16.99 36.09 -6.02
CA GLY A 157 16.98 37.11 -7.07
C GLY A 157 16.23 38.40 -6.68
N ASN A 158 15.27 38.31 -5.76
CA ASN A 158 14.56 39.49 -5.24
C ASN A 158 15.43 40.26 -4.23
N THR A 159 16.13 39.56 -3.34
CA THR A 159 17.07 40.19 -2.39
C THR A 159 18.24 40.87 -3.09
N ALA A 160 18.72 40.33 -4.21
CA ALA A 160 19.80 40.94 -5.01
C ALA A 160 19.37 42.19 -5.78
N LYS A 161 18.06 42.46 -5.93
CA LYS A 161 17.55 43.68 -6.58
C LYS A 161 17.23 44.81 -5.59
N GLU A 162 17.21 44.51 -4.29
CA GLU A 162 16.94 45.48 -3.22
C GLU A 162 18.23 46.03 -2.56
N LEU A 163 19.42 45.58 -3.03
CA LEU A 163 20.75 46.07 -2.68
C LEU A 163 21.37 46.85 -3.85
#